data_AF-M1QMQ7-F1
#
_entry.id   AF-M1QMQ7-F1
#
_cell.length_a   1.000
_cell.length_b   1.000
_cell.length_c   1.000
_cell.angle_alpha   90.00
_cell.angle_beta   90.00
_cell.angle_gamma   90.00
#
_symmetry.space_group_name_H-M   'P 1'
#
loop_
_entity.id
_entity.type
_entity.pdbx_description
1 polymer ?
#
loop_
_entity_poly.entity_id
_entity_poly.type
_entity_poly.pdbx_seq_one_letter_code
_entity_poly.pdbx_strand_id
1 'polypeptide(L)'
;EENFHGYFMGELAADHPEAANYGRLGVPESAYEWGLHDPRFDISKEPNEPNRFGWIVEIDVDDPQSVPKKRTALGRFKHEGAESIVARDGRVVFYLGDDERFDYVYKFVTAGRYNAEDRTANMDLLDAGTLHVAKFAEDGTLAWLPLVHGEGPLTAANGFSSQADIVIETRRAADLLGATKMDRPEDVQPDGASGKVYVL
;
A
#
# COMPACT_ATOMS: atom_id res chain seq x y z
N GLU A 1 -7.87 1.63 -2.73
CA GLU A 1 -8.68 2.44 -1.77
C GLU A 1 -7.84 3.66 -1.43
N GLU A 2 -8.32 4.86 -1.76
CA GLU A 2 -7.48 6.07 -1.76
C GLU A 2 -7.75 6.95 -0.53
N ASN A 3 -8.66 7.92 -0.61
CA ASN A 3 -8.99 8.86 0.48
C ASN A 3 -9.82 8.28 1.64
N PHE A 4 -9.53 7.07 2.11
CA PHE A 4 -10.34 6.40 3.15
C PHE A 4 -10.31 7.10 4.51
N HIS A 5 -9.24 7.82 4.83
CA HIS A 5 -9.05 8.56 6.08
C HIS A 5 -10.13 9.64 6.34
N GLY A 6 -10.77 10.16 5.29
CA GLY A 6 -11.87 11.13 5.37
C GLY A 6 -13.16 10.57 5.96
N TYR A 7 -13.36 9.25 5.92
CA TYR A 7 -14.57 8.59 6.42
C TYR A 7 -14.56 8.34 7.93
N PHE A 8 -13.39 8.47 8.58
CA PHE A 8 -13.24 8.22 10.01
C PHE A 8 -13.31 9.53 10.80
N MET A 9 -13.72 9.43 12.05
CA MET A 9 -13.73 10.53 13.03
C MET A 9 -13.34 10.03 14.43
N GLY A 10 -13.32 10.94 15.41
CA GLY A 10 -12.98 10.64 16.80
C GLY A 10 -11.52 10.95 17.13
N GLU A 11 -11.08 10.55 18.32
CA GLU A 11 -9.72 10.79 18.80
C GLU A 11 -9.22 9.55 19.54
N LEU A 12 -7.97 9.17 19.27
CA LEU A 12 -7.26 8.16 20.04
C LEU A 12 -6.47 8.82 21.17
N ALA A 13 -6.30 8.10 22.28
CA ALA A 13 -5.33 8.50 23.28
C ALA A 13 -3.92 8.62 22.66
N ALA A 14 -3.15 9.61 23.08
CA ALA A 14 -1.83 9.89 22.51
C ALA A 14 -0.82 8.73 22.68
N ASP A 15 -1.04 7.87 23.66
CA ASP A 15 -0.24 6.67 23.94
C ASP A 15 -0.82 5.39 23.31
N HIS A 16 -1.90 5.49 22.53
CA HIS A 16 -2.44 4.36 21.79
C HIS A 16 -1.42 3.86 20.75
N PRO A 17 -1.25 2.54 20.56
CA PRO A 17 -0.27 1.99 19.61
C PRO A 17 -0.41 2.54 18.18
N GLU A 18 -1.64 2.80 17.74
CA GLU A 18 -1.94 3.35 16.41
C GLU A 18 -1.74 4.86 16.27
N ALA A 19 -1.49 5.60 17.35
CA ALA A 19 -1.43 7.07 17.28
C ALA A 19 -0.37 7.58 16.29
N ALA A 20 0.80 6.94 16.27
CA ALA A 20 1.87 7.28 15.33
C ALA A 20 1.53 6.91 13.88
N ASN A 21 0.94 5.73 13.66
CA ASN A 21 0.48 5.28 12.34
C ASN A 21 -0.60 6.25 11.79
N TYR A 22 -1.60 6.56 12.60
CA TYR A 22 -2.75 7.35 12.19
C TYR A 22 -2.38 8.82 11.98
N GLY A 23 -1.49 9.36 12.82
CA GLY A 23 -0.89 10.67 12.59
C GLY A 23 -0.13 10.77 11.26
N ARG A 24 0.58 9.71 10.84
CA ARG A 24 1.32 9.69 9.56
C ARG A 24 0.40 9.55 8.33
N LEU A 25 -0.75 8.92 8.52
CA LEU A 25 -1.72 8.61 7.46
C LEU A 25 -2.86 9.63 7.34
N GLY A 26 -2.94 10.56 8.30
CA GLY A 26 -4.02 11.56 8.39
C GLY A 26 -5.35 11.00 8.88
N VAL A 27 -5.35 9.89 9.63
CA VAL A 27 -6.57 9.32 10.22
C VAL A 27 -6.80 9.92 11.62
N PRO A 28 -7.99 10.43 11.94
CA PRO A 28 -9.10 10.74 11.03
C PRO A 28 -8.92 12.13 10.40
N GLU A 29 -9.38 12.30 9.16
CA GLU A 29 -9.57 13.64 8.59
C GLU A 29 -10.96 14.20 8.94
N SER A 30 -11.94 13.33 9.22
CA SER A 30 -13.32 13.72 9.58
C SER A 30 -14.04 14.54 8.51
N ALA A 31 -13.73 14.32 7.22
CA ALA A 31 -14.43 14.95 6.10
C ALA A 31 -15.90 14.48 6.01
N TYR A 32 -16.17 13.24 6.43
CA TYR A 32 -17.50 12.64 6.49
C TYR A 32 -17.82 12.22 7.93
N GLU A 33 -18.93 12.71 8.47
CA GLU A 33 -19.34 12.52 9.87
C GLU A 33 -20.03 11.16 10.12
N TRP A 34 -19.58 10.09 9.44
CA TRP A 34 -20.24 8.76 9.54
C TRP A 34 -20.21 8.17 10.94
N GLY A 35 -19.17 8.45 11.74
CA GLY A 35 -19.05 7.96 13.12
C GLY A 35 -20.15 8.46 14.08
N LEU A 36 -20.91 9.50 13.70
CA LEU A 36 -22.11 9.92 14.43
C LEU A 36 -23.28 8.92 14.29
N HIS A 37 -23.26 8.10 13.24
CA HIS A 37 -24.36 7.23 12.85
C HIS A 37 -23.99 5.75 12.85
N ASP A 38 -22.72 5.42 12.57
CA ASP A 38 -22.19 4.06 12.58
C ASP A 38 -20.88 4.02 13.39
N PRO A 39 -20.84 3.32 14.54
CA PRO A 39 -19.67 3.30 15.43
C PRO A 39 -18.41 2.73 14.77
N ARG A 40 -18.54 1.97 13.67
CA ARG A 40 -17.43 1.47 12.86
C ARG A 40 -16.48 2.59 12.39
N PHE A 41 -17.00 3.80 12.18
CA PHE A 41 -16.23 4.93 11.68
C PHE A 41 -15.79 5.92 12.77
N ASP A 42 -15.96 5.56 14.05
CA ASP A 42 -15.47 6.31 15.21
C ASP A 42 -14.27 5.58 15.82
N ILE A 43 -13.07 6.14 15.65
CA ILE A 43 -11.83 5.49 16.11
C ILE A 43 -11.72 5.42 17.63
N SER A 44 -12.51 6.22 18.37
CA SER A 44 -12.57 6.08 19.83
C SER A 44 -13.34 4.83 20.28
N LYS A 45 -14.11 4.20 19.37
CA LYS A 45 -14.89 2.98 19.61
C LYS A 45 -14.27 1.77 18.91
N GLU A 46 -13.89 1.92 17.64
CA GLU A 46 -13.32 0.86 16.81
C GLU A 46 -11.91 1.25 16.33
N PRO A 47 -10.92 1.30 17.23
CA PRO A 47 -9.63 1.93 16.98
C PRO A 47 -8.80 1.26 15.89
N ASN A 48 -9.06 -0.02 15.58
CA ASN A 48 -8.32 -0.76 14.55
C ASN A 48 -9.04 -0.79 13.20
N GLU A 49 -10.27 -0.27 13.10
CA GLU A 49 -11.05 -0.32 11.87
C GLU A 49 -10.37 0.42 10.69
N PRO A 50 -9.70 1.58 10.88
CA PRO A 50 -8.94 2.21 9.80
C PRO A 50 -7.85 1.32 9.19
N ASN A 51 -7.26 0.39 9.97
CA ASN A 51 -6.27 -0.56 9.45
C ASN A 51 -6.85 -1.54 8.43
N ARG A 52 -8.18 -1.68 8.38
CA ARG A 52 -8.88 -2.54 7.42
C ARG A 52 -9.19 -1.82 6.11
N PHE A 53 -8.72 -0.58 5.91
CA PHE A 53 -8.87 0.22 4.69
C PHE A 53 -7.52 0.75 4.19
N GLY A 54 -7.48 1.22 2.95
CA GLY A 54 -6.26 1.69 2.29
C GLY A 54 -5.53 0.57 1.54
N TRP A 55 -6.28 -0.41 1.04
CA TRP A 55 -5.72 -1.58 0.36
C TRP A 55 -6.10 -1.61 -1.13
N ILE A 56 -5.29 -2.32 -1.92
CA ILE A 56 -5.75 -2.84 -3.21
C ILE A 56 -6.72 -3.98 -2.95
N VAL A 57 -7.86 -3.96 -3.66
CA VAL A 57 -8.91 -4.97 -3.55
C VAL A 57 -9.06 -5.65 -4.90
N GLU A 58 -8.79 -6.95 -4.95
CA GLU A 58 -8.98 -7.76 -6.14
C GLU A 58 -10.42 -8.28 -6.21
N ILE A 59 -11.04 -8.12 -7.37
CA ILE A 59 -12.42 -8.51 -7.66
C ILE A 59 -12.39 -9.46 -8.85
N ASP A 60 -13.02 -10.63 -8.70
CA ASP A 60 -13.24 -11.54 -9.82
C ASP A 60 -14.54 -11.14 -10.54
N VAL A 61 -14.38 -10.55 -11.72
CA VAL A 61 -15.50 -10.07 -12.54
C VAL A 61 -16.21 -11.20 -13.31
N ASP A 62 -15.62 -12.39 -13.39
CA ASP A 62 -16.20 -13.55 -14.07
C ASP A 62 -17.09 -14.37 -13.12
N ASP A 63 -16.90 -14.23 -11.81
CA ASP A 63 -17.70 -14.89 -10.78
C ASP A 63 -18.44 -13.87 -9.89
N PRO A 64 -19.75 -13.66 -10.09
CA PRO A 64 -20.55 -12.73 -9.28
C PRO A 64 -20.80 -13.22 -7.84
N GLN A 65 -20.40 -14.44 -7.48
CA GLN A 65 -20.42 -14.94 -6.11
C GLN A 65 -19.06 -14.87 -5.43
N SER A 66 -18.02 -14.43 -6.16
CA SER A 66 -16.69 -14.24 -5.58
C SER A 66 -16.72 -13.19 -4.47
N VAL A 67 -15.89 -13.43 -3.45
CA VAL A 67 -15.68 -12.46 -2.37
C VAL A 67 -14.43 -11.66 -2.72
N PRO A 68 -14.51 -10.33 -2.89
CA PRO A 68 -13.34 -9.50 -3.13
C PRO A 68 -12.28 -9.66 -2.04
N LYS A 69 -11.00 -9.66 -2.43
CA LYS A 69 -9.87 -9.90 -1.53
C LYS A 69 -9.04 -8.63 -1.38
N LYS A 70 -8.84 -8.15 -0.15
CA LYS A 70 -7.86 -7.11 0.14
C LYS A 70 -6.45 -7.71 0.09
N ARG A 71 -5.60 -7.26 -0.83
CA ARG A 71 -4.26 -7.83 -1.06
C ARG A 71 -3.21 -7.09 -0.25
N THR A 72 -3.03 -7.52 0.99
CA THR A 72 -2.21 -6.81 1.98
C THR A 72 -0.73 -6.76 1.65
N ALA A 73 -0.21 -7.70 0.85
CA ALA A 73 1.19 -7.71 0.43
C ALA A 73 1.58 -6.49 -0.42
N LEU A 74 0.60 -5.77 -1.00
CA LEU A 74 0.81 -4.53 -1.76
C LEU A 74 0.93 -3.28 -0.85
N GLY A 75 0.82 -3.44 0.47
CA GLY A 75 0.97 -2.37 1.45
C GLY A 75 -0.28 -1.50 1.60
N ARG A 76 -0.33 -0.74 2.69
CA ARG A 76 -1.44 0.12 3.06
C ARG A 76 -1.07 1.59 2.98
N PHE A 77 -1.79 2.32 2.13
CA PHE A 77 -1.67 3.76 1.92
C PHE A 77 -2.84 4.26 1.06
N LYS A 78 -2.79 5.50 0.55
CA LYS A 78 -3.85 6.07 -0.29
C LYS A 78 -3.60 5.71 -1.75
N HIS A 79 -3.92 4.47 -2.10
CA HIS A 79 -3.67 3.94 -3.45
C HIS A 79 -4.55 4.64 -4.49
N GLU A 80 -3.92 5.31 -5.46
CA GLU A 80 -4.61 5.85 -6.64
C GLU A 80 -4.98 4.73 -7.62
N GLY A 81 -3.97 3.97 -8.05
CA GLY A 81 -4.10 2.89 -9.01
C GLY A 81 -3.16 1.72 -8.73
N ALA A 82 -3.32 0.64 -9.48
CA ALA A 82 -2.49 -0.57 -9.39
C ALA A 82 -2.25 -1.19 -10.76
N GLU A 83 -1.42 -0.52 -11.55
CA GLU A 83 -1.11 -0.99 -12.90
C GLU A 83 -0.01 -2.04 -12.88
N SER A 84 -0.13 -3.02 -13.77
CA SER A 84 0.72 -4.19 -13.77
C SER A 84 1.39 -4.49 -15.10
N ILE A 85 2.50 -5.23 -15.02
CA ILE A 85 3.20 -5.79 -16.16
C ILE A 85 3.73 -7.17 -15.81
N VAL A 86 3.69 -8.11 -16.77
CA VAL A 86 4.43 -9.36 -16.67
C VAL A 86 5.89 -9.09 -17.04
N ALA A 87 6.79 -9.18 -16.07
CA ALA A 87 8.21 -8.98 -16.28
C ALA A 87 8.80 -10.08 -17.18
N ARG A 88 10.00 -9.84 -17.71
CA ARG A 88 10.70 -10.79 -18.60
C ARG A 88 10.95 -12.17 -17.96
N ASP A 89 10.98 -12.22 -16.63
CA ASP A 89 11.10 -13.47 -15.88
C ASP A 89 9.74 -14.07 -15.51
N GLY A 90 8.64 -13.58 -16.07
CA GLY A 90 7.29 -14.11 -15.87
C GLY A 90 6.65 -13.76 -14.54
N ARG A 91 7.32 -13.05 -13.63
CA ARG A 91 6.67 -12.52 -12.41
C ARG A 91 5.80 -11.31 -12.77
N VAL A 92 4.75 -11.07 -12.01
CA VAL A 92 3.92 -9.88 -12.18
C VAL A 92 4.49 -8.77 -11.31
N VAL A 93 4.60 -7.58 -11.89
CA VAL A 93 5.04 -6.36 -11.20
C VAL A 93 3.88 -5.40 -11.20
N PHE A 94 3.50 -4.90 -10.03
CA PHE A 94 2.54 -3.82 -9.84
C PHE A 94 3.28 -2.54 -9.48
N TYR A 95 2.90 -1.43 -10.08
CA TYR A 95 3.34 -0.09 -9.70
C TYR A 95 2.17 0.67 -9.09
N LEU A 96 2.44 1.42 -8.01
CA LEU A 96 1.42 1.98 -7.14
C LEU A 96 1.81 3.43 -6.77
N GLY A 97 0.88 4.36 -6.95
CA GLY A 97 0.98 5.73 -6.45
C GLY A 97 0.26 5.88 -5.10
N ASP A 98 0.85 6.67 -4.20
CA ASP A 98 0.24 7.08 -2.94
C ASP A 98 -0.11 8.56 -3.02
N ASP A 99 -1.36 8.87 -3.39
CA ASP A 99 -1.79 10.23 -3.73
C ASP A 99 -1.93 11.12 -2.50
N GLU A 100 -0.79 11.60 -2.03
CA GLU A 100 -0.68 12.67 -1.07
C GLU A 100 0.62 13.45 -1.28
N ARG A 101 0.61 14.74 -0.95
CA ARG A 101 1.81 15.56 -1.06
C ARG A 101 2.88 14.97 -0.16
N PHE A 102 4.05 14.76 -0.74
CA PHE A 102 5.24 14.25 -0.06
C PHE A 102 5.15 12.80 0.41
N ASP A 103 4.33 12.00 -0.27
CA ASP A 103 4.32 10.54 -0.18
C ASP A 103 5.02 9.90 -1.41
N TYR A 104 4.77 8.62 -1.71
CA TYR A 104 5.75 7.78 -2.40
C TYR A 104 5.19 7.01 -3.60
N VAL A 105 6.10 6.57 -4.47
CA VAL A 105 5.82 5.58 -5.52
C VAL A 105 6.33 4.22 -5.07
N TYR A 106 5.51 3.19 -5.22
CA TYR A 106 5.83 1.82 -4.83
C TYR A 106 5.83 0.86 -6.01
N LYS A 107 6.49 -0.29 -5.79
CA LYS A 107 6.52 -1.42 -6.71
C LYS A 107 6.41 -2.73 -5.96
N PHE A 108 5.38 -3.51 -6.24
CA PHE A 108 5.24 -4.87 -5.75
C PHE A 108 5.67 -5.87 -6.82
N VAL A 109 6.46 -6.88 -6.44
CA VAL A 109 6.88 -7.97 -7.34
C VAL A 109 6.44 -9.29 -6.74
N THR A 110 5.64 -10.07 -7.47
CA THR A 110 5.17 -11.38 -7.01
C THR A 110 6.33 -12.34 -6.76
N ALA A 111 6.18 -13.26 -5.81
CA ALA A 111 7.12 -14.37 -5.63
C ALA A 111 6.93 -15.43 -6.73
N GLY A 112 5.67 -15.70 -7.08
CA GLY A 112 5.28 -16.62 -8.16
C GLY A 112 5.30 -15.99 -9.55
N ARG A 113 5.17 -16.83 -10.57
CA ARG A 113 5.08 -16.43 -11.98
C ARG A 113 3.65 -16.52 -12.47
N TYR A 114 3.29 -15.61 -13.37
CA TYR A 114 2.03 -15.64 -14.09
C TYR A 114 1.94 -16.86 -15.01
N ASN A 115 0.81 -17.55 -14.98
CA ASN A 115 0.48 -18.64 -15.89
C ASN A 115 -0.66 -18.22 -16.83
N ALA A 116 -0.35 -17.99 -18.10
CA ALA A 116 -1.33 -17.59 -19.11
C ALA A 116 -2.34 -18.71 -19.46
N GLU A 117 -1.98 -19.96 -19.22
CA GLU A 117 -2.77 -21.14 -19.60
C GLU A 117 -3.66 -21.65 -18.44
N ASP A 118 -3.42 -21.18 -17.21
CA ASP A 118 -4.17 -21.58 -16.03
C ASP A 118 -4.45 -20.38 -15.13
N ARG A 119 -5.66 -19.83 -15.27
CA ARG A 119 -6.16 -18.75 -14.42
C ARG A 119 -6.17 -19.12 -12.94
N THR A 120 -6.54 -20.35 -12.59
CA THR A 120 -6.68 -20.77 -11.19
C THR A 120 -5.35 -20.77 -10.45
N ALA A 121 -4.26 -21.06 -11.17
CA ALA A 121 -2.90 -20.95 -10.64
C ALA A 121 -2.47 -19.52 -10.27
N ASN A 122 -3.18 -18.50 -10.77
CA ASN A 122 -2.85 -17.09 -10.52
C ASN A 122 -3.62 -16.47 -9.34
N MET A 123 -4.67 -17.14 -8.82
CA MET A 123 -5.67 -16.54 -7.93
C MET A 123 -5.14 -16.06 -6.59
N ASP A 124 -3.93 -16.46 -6.18
CA ASP A 124 -3.28 -16.03 -4.95
C ASP A 124 -1.85 -15.48 -5.19
N LEU A 125 -1.51 -15.12 -6.44
CA LEU A 125 -0.19 -14.55 -6.76
C LEU A 125 0.12 -13.27 -5.99
N LEU A 126 -0.91 -12.50 -5.63
CA LEU A 126 -0.77 -11.22 -4.94
C LEU A 126 -0.59 -11.36 -3.43
N ASP A 127 -0.65 -12.57 -2.88
CA ASP A 127 -0.46 -12.80 -1.44
C ASP A 127 1.01 -12.99 -1.05
N ALA A 128 1.89 -13.24 -2.02
CA ALA A 128 3.31 -13.48 -1.80
C ALA A 128 4.18 -12.70 -2.78
N GLY A 129 5.09 -11.89 -2.25
CA GLY A 129 6.01 -11.08 -3.04
C GLY A 129 6.79 -10.10 -2.17
N THR A 130 7.39 -9.11 -2.80
CA THR A 130 8.13 -8.04 -2.12
C THR A 130 7.64 -6.69 -2.60
N LEU A 131 7.16 -5.88 -1.65
CA LEU A 131 6.87 -4.47 -1.87
C LEU A 131 8.17 -3.66 -1.75
N HIS A 132 8.33 -2.69 -2.63
CA HIS A 132 9.46 -1.77 -2.66
C HIS A 132 8.96 -0.34 -2.73
N VAL A 133 9.77 0.60 -2.25
CA VAL A 133 9.54 2.04 -2.39
C VAL A 133 10.64 2.68 -3.23
N ALA A 134 10.29 3.69 -4.03
CA ALA A 134 11.21 4.41 -4.90
C ALA A 134 12.13 5.37 -4.13
N LYS A 135 13.40 5.40 -4.54
CA LYS A 135 14.36 6.45 -4.20
C LYS A 135 15.04 6.95 -5.46
N PHE A 136 14.76 8.19 -5.82
CA PHE A 136 15.36 8.89 -6.96
C PHE A 136 16.61 9.64 -6.50
N ALA A 137 17.69 9.51 -7.25
CA ALA A 137 18.94 10.24 -7.06
C ALA A 137 19.02 11.46 -7.98
N GLU A 138 19.84 12.44 -7.61
CA GLU A 138 20.03 13.69 -8.37
C GLU A 138 20.58 13.44 -9.80
N ASP A 139 21.28 12.32 -10.01
CA ASP A 139 21.81 11.92 -11.32
C ASP A 139 20.77 11.25 -12.23
N GLY A 140 19.51 11.17 -11.78
CA GLY A 140 18.40 10.55 -12.50
C GLY A 140 18.32 9.03 -12.33
N THR A 141 19.17 8.41 -11.51
CA THR A 141 19.06 6.99 -11.20
C THR A 141 17.95 6.70 -10.18
N LEU A 142 17.40 5.49 -10.24
CA LEU A 142 16.31 5.02 -9.37
C LEU A 142 16.75 3.75 -8.64
N ALA A 143 16.60 3.75 -7.32
CA ALA A 143 16.69 2.56 -6.49
C ALA A 143 15.30 2.14 -6.00
N TRP A 144 15.03 0.84 -6.03
CA TRP A 144 13.84 0.25 -5.40
C TRP A 144 14.26 -0.36 -4.07
N LEU A 145 13.80 0.22 -2.96
CA LEU A 145 14.18 -0.20 -1.62
C LEU A 145 13.15 -1.20 -1.09
N PRO A 146 13.55 -2.44 -0.73
CA PRO A 146 12.60 -3.47 -0.28
C PRO A 146 12.06 -3.15 1.11
N LEU A 147 10.75 -3.32 1.29
CA LEU A 147 10.05 -3.13 2.56
C LEU A 147 9.90 -4.49 3.25
N VAL A 148 11.00 -4.98 3.84
CA VAL A 148 11.09 -6.31 4.46
C VAL A 148 11.46 -6.19 5.93
N HIS A 149 10.65 -6.81 6.79
CA HIS A 149 10.92 -6.87 8.22
C HIS A 149 12.23 -7.60 8.51
N GLY A 150 13.02 -7.07 9.45
CA GLY A 150 14.34 -7.58 9.80
C GLY A 150 15.47 -6.97 8.96
N GLU A 151 15.17 -6.20 7.92
CA GLU A 151 16.17 -5.56 7.06
C GLU A 151 16.35 -4.08 7.39
N GLY A 152 17.62 -3.64 7.48
CA GLY A 152 17.96 -2.23 7.73
C GLY A 152 17.23 -1.67 8.97
N PRO A 153 16.50 -0.55 8.84
CA PRO A 153 15.76 0.03 9.96
C PRO A 153 14.41 -0.67 10.24
N LEU A 154 13.97 -1.62 9.42
CA LEU A 154 12.63 -2.20 9.49
C LEU A 154 12.53 -3.31 10.53
N THR A 155 12.75 -2.98 11.80
CA THR A 155 12.87 -3.94 12.91
C THR A 155 12.06 -3.52 14.12
N ALA A 156 12.01 -4.39 15.13
CA ALA A 156 11.32 -4.11 16.40
C ALA A 156 11.89 -2.88 17.11
N ALA A 157 13.17 -2.54 16.89
CA ALA A 157 13.78 -1.34 17.44
C ALA A 157 13.13 -0.04 16.93
N ASN A 158 12.48 -0.08 15.76
CA ASN A 158 11.73 1.04 15.18
C ASN A 158 10.21 0.80 15.19
N GLY A 159 9.75 -0.14 16.03
CA GLY A 159 8.32 -0.38 16.26
C GLY A 159 7.68 -1.43 15.35
N PHE A 160 8.44 -2.14 14.52
CA PHE A 160 7.91 -3.21 13.67
C PHE A 160 8.21 -4.59 14.27
N SER A 161 7.20 -5.25 14.81
CA SER A 161 7.32 -6.62 15.36
C SER A 161 7.30 -7.69 14.27
N SER A 162 6.73 -7.41 13.11
CA SER A 162 6.60 -8.36 11.99
C SER A 162 6.44 -7.68 10.63
N GLN A 163 6.42 -8.49 9.57
CA GLN A 163 6.05 -8.02 8.22
C GLN A 163 4.62 -7.45 8.16
N ALA A 164 3.71 -7.87 9.04
CA ALA A 164 2.36 -7.33 9.10
C ALA A 164 2.38 -5.83 9.45
N ASP A 165 3.25 -5.42 10.37
CA ASP A 165 3.39 -4.02 10.75
C ASP A 165 3.95 -3.20 9.59
N ILE A 166 4.88 -3.76 8.81
CA ILE A 166 5.43 -3.10 7.61
C ILE A 166 4.35 -2.83 6.57
N VAL A 167 3.45 -3.77 6.32
CA VAL A 167 2.38 -3.58 5.32
C VAL A 167 1.21 -2.75 5.84
N ILE A 168 0.96 -2.67 7.16
CA ILE A 168 -0.06 -1.79 7.76
C ILE A 168 0.45 -0.34 7.86
N GLU A 169 1.73 -0.18 8.18
CA GLU A 169 2.40 1.10 8.45
C GLU A 169 3.41 1.44 7.33
N THR A 170 3.04 1.13 6.09
CA THR A 170 3.94 1.20 4.92
C THR A 170 4.59 2.58 4.75
N ARG A 171 3.86 3.67 4.99
CA ARG A 171 4.42 5.04 4.93
C ARG A 171 5.53 5.25 5.97
N ARG A 172 5.35 4.78 7.21
CA ARG A 172 6.40 4.87 8.27
C ARG A 172 7.63 4.05 7.90
N ALA A 173 7.43 2.86 7.35
CA ALA A 173 8.53 2.02 6.88
C ALA A 173 9.30 2.70 5.72
N ALA A 174 8.59 3.30 4.75
CA ALA A 174 9.18 4.04 3.64
C ALA A 174 9.96 5.29 4.11
N ASP A 175 9.44 6.03 5.10
CA ASP A 175 10.14 7.16 5.71
C ASP A 175 11.51 6.72 6.26
N LEU A 176 11.56 5.59 6.99
CA LEU A 176 12.79 5.06 7.59
C LEU A 176 13.81 4.57 6.56
N LEU A 177 13.36 4.09 5.40
CA LEU A 177 14.23 3.74 4.29
C LEU A 177 14.78 4.97 3.54
N GLY A 178 14.25 6.16 3.81
CA GLY A 178 14.62 7.39 3.12
C GLY A 178 14.19 7.39 1.66
N ALA A 179 12.96 6.94 1.42
CA ALA A 179 12.28 7.06 0.13
C ALA A 179 12.17 8.53 -0.32
N THR A 180 12.07 8.75 -1.62
CA THR A 180 11.96 10.11 -2.17
C THR A 180 10.51 10.57 -2.11
N LYS A 181 10.26 11.66 -1.39
CA LYS A 181 8.96 12.33 -1.31
C LYS A 181 8.58 12.93 -2.66
N MET A 182 7.38 12.65 -3.12
CA MET A 182 6.88 12.99 -4.45
C MET A 182 5.78 14.05 -4.38
N ASP A 183 5.55 14.75 -5.49
CA ASP A 183 4.54 15.81 -5.60
C ASP A 183 3.16 15.24 -5.94
N ARG A 184 2.59 14.42 -5.04
CA ARG A 184 1.32 13.67 -5.22
C ARG A 184 1.37 12.66 -6.39
N PRO A 185 2.00 11.50 -6.18
CA PRO A 185 2.02 10.46 -7.20
C PRO A 185 0.62 9.85 -7.36
N GLU A 186 -0.02 10.13 -8.49
CA GLU A 186 -1.34 9.61 -8.86
C GLU A 186 -1.14 8.33 -9.72
N ASP A 187 -1.50 8.39 -11.01
CA ASP A 187 -1.44 7.25 -11.93
C ASP A 187 0.00 6.81 -12.24
N VAL A 188 0.22 5.49 -12.31
CA VAL A 188 1.49 4.90 -12.76
C VAL A 188 1.24 3.93 -13.90
N GLN A 189 1.81 4.15 -15.07
CA GLN A 189 1.59 3.30 -16.25
C GLN A 189 2.89 2.61 -16.70
N PRO A 190 3.02 1.28 -16.57
CA PRO A 190 4.06 0.52 -17.25
C PRO A 190 3.70 0.34 -18.74
N ASP A 191 4.69 0.48 -19.61
CA ASP A 191 4.61 0.16 -21.04
C ASP A 191 5.40 -1.12 -21.32
N GLY A 192 4.69 -2.21 -21.63
CA GLY A 192 5.29 -3.51 -21.93
C GLY A 192 6.11 -3.55 -23.22
N ALA A 193 5.88 -2.65 -24.17
CA ALA A 193 6.62 -2.63 -25.42
C ALA A 193 8.01 -1.99 -25.25
N SER A 194 8.09 -0.87 -24.53
CA SER A 194 9.37 -0.17 -24.30
C SER A 194 10.07 -0.57 -22.99
N GLY A 195 9.33 -1.15 -22.03
CA GLY A 195 9.80 -1.41 -20.67
C GLY A 195 9.91 -0.16 -19.80
N LYS A 196 9.40 0.99 -20.27
CA LYS A 196 9.35 2.23 -19.50
C LYS A 196 8.16 2.24 -18.54
N VAL A 197 8.26 3.05 -17.49
CA VAL A 197 7.18 3.30 -16.53
C VAL A 197 7.02 4.81 -16.44
N TYR A 198 5.78 5.27 -16.53
CA TYR A 198 5.40 6.68 -16.44
C TYR A 198 4.63 6.89 -15.14
N VAL A 199 4.91 7.97 -14.42
CA VAL A 199 4.24 8.35 -13.18
C VAL A 199 3.69 9.76 -13.38
N LEU A 200 2.44 9.98 -13.03
CA LEU A 200 1.82 11.30 -12.95
C LEU A 200 2.05 11.92 -11.56
#